data_AF-A0A7J2ZG05-F1
#
_entry.id   AF-A0A7J2ZG05-F1
#
_cell.length_a   1.000
_cell.length_b   1.000
_cell.length_c   1.000
_cell.angle_alpha   90.00
_cell.angle_beta   90.00
_cell.angle_gamma   90.00
#
_symmetry.space_group_name_H-M   'P 1'
#
loop_
_entity.id
_entity.type
_entity.pdbx_description
1 polymer ?
#
loop_
_entity_poly.entity_id
_entity_poly.type
_entity_poly.pdbx_seq_one_letter_code
_entity_poly.pdbx_strand_id
1 'polypeptide(L)'
;MERDTLIKLFALLFIVAFILEMFTVRSSVTTSSGSSGNTSREQLVYGAGNTTATLISYSDYLTVFKPGVDISGNATLDELKRMNGVGYINRHEGTLVLVLEYGANVSEIAREIKQRFPDLNVTAKALFSLPPDIKFITAVGERNVTINALISIDVEPEFSVGDNLTLSLVGLLRGSSFEGAPIARIIPTENEVVAKAVVKEVGSRYYATIILPWGGRNVNATEMREKLSAKFENVSVNYTPNSYVAVKGLSSREEEVVDRIYNLSYVAEVYGDVIYVEDNFTNDTRIQMDLREILGENFTVDYPVSQIVVFFSSANFSEREFREVVGREAVVYRQMFLGVGEKLVIEGKEYEVPESEFEVMLLNSFSVGDEVSVQLKVATLGRRIVKVELERLLG
;
A
#
# COMPACT_ATOMS: atom_id res chain seq x y z
N MET A 1 -21.14 -13.12 1.61
CA MET A 1 -20.51 -11.81 1.37
C MET A 1 -21.30 -10.78 2.14
N GLU A 2 -20.66 -10.04 3.05
CA GLU A 2 -21.34 -9.06 3.90
C GLU A 2 -21.85 -7.87 3.06
N ARG A 3 -22.96 -7.27 3.51
CA ARG A 3 -23.63 -6.15 2.81
C ARG A 3 -22.68 -4.99 2.53
N ASP A 4 -21.73 -4.74 3.44
CA ASP A 4 -20.72 -3.68 3.30
C ASP A 4 -19.68 -4.00 2.23
N THR A 5 -19.30 -5.27 2.07
CA THR A 5 -18.41 -5.68 0.98
C THR A 5 -19.10 -5.50 -0.36
N LEU A 6 -20.42 -5.76 -0.43
CA LEU A 6 -21.20 -5.65 -1.65
C LEU A 6 -21.40 -4.19 -2.07
N ILE A 7 -21.62 -3.29 -1.11
CA ILE A 7 -21.69 -1.84 -1.35
C ILE A 7 -20.34 -1.28 -1.82
N LYS A 8 -19.22 -1.71 -1.19
CA LYS A 8 -17.87 -1.31 -1.64
C LYS A 8 -17.56 -1.83 -3.04
N LEU A 9 -17.98 -3.06 -3.37
CA LEU A 9 -17.84 -3.61 -4.71
C LEU A 9 -18.66 -2.82 -5.75
N PHE A 10 -19.90 -2.44 -5.42
CA PHE A 10 -20.74 -1.62 -6.28
C PHE A 10 -20.17 -0.22 -6.49
N ALA A 11 -19.63 0.42 -5.44
CA ALA A 11 -18.98 1.72 -5.56
C ALA A 11 -17.72 1.63 -6.43
N LEU A 12 -16.91 0.57 -6.28
CA LEU A 12 -15.75 0.30 -7.13
C LEU A 12 -16.18 0.07 -8.58
N LEU A 13 -17.22 -0.73 -8.81
CA LEU A 13 -17.80 -0.97 -10.14
C LEU A 13 -18.33 0.31 -10.77
N PHE A 14 -18.92 1.21 -10.00
CA PHE A 14 -19.40 2.50 -10.48
C PHE A 14 -18.25 3.44 -10.88
N ILE A 15 -17.17 3.47 -10.08
CA ILE A 15 -15.95 4.23 -10.41
C ILE A 15 -15.27 3.65 -11.65
N VAL A 16 -15.13 2.33 -11.73
CA VAL A 16 -14.54 1.64 -12.89
C VAL A 16 -15.41 1.84 -14.14
N ALA A 17 -16.73 1.77 -14.01
CA ALA A 17 -17.67 2.04 -15.10
C ALA A 17 -17.60 3.51 -15.53
N PHE A 18 -17.44 4.47 -14.62
CA PHE A 18 -17.28 5.89 -14.96
C PHE A 18 -15.95 6.17 -15.67
N ILE A 19 -14.86 5.50 -15.25
CA ILE A 19 -13.56 5.56 -15.92
C ILE A 19 -13.67 4.91 -17.31
N LEU A 20 -14.31 3.75 -17.45
CA LEU A 20 -14.55 3.08 -18.72
C LEU A 20 -15.52 3.84 -19.64
N GLU A 21 -16.53 4.51 -19.10
CA GLU A 21 -17.42 5.42 -19.85
C GLU A 21 -16.67 6.64 -20.34
N MET A 22 -15.73 7.20 -19.58
CA MET A 22 -14.83 8.25 -20.09
C MET A 22 -13.95 7.75 -21.25
N PHE A 23 -13.62 6.46 -21.31
CA PHE A 23 -12.89 5.87 -22.44
C PHE A 23 -13.80 5.47 -23.62
N THR A 24 -15.10 5.25 -23.41
CA THR A 24 -16.01 4.72 -24.44
C THR A 24 -16.98 5.77 -25.00
N VAL A 25 -17.34 6.81 -24.25
CA VAL A 25 -18.26 7.86 -24.69
C VAL A 25 -17.51 8.96 -25.46
N ARG A 26 -16.95 8.56 -26.62
CA ARG A 26 -16.85 9.30 -27.91
C ARG A 26 -15.98 8.60 -28.95
N SER A 27 -15.81 7.28 -28.89
CA SER A 27 -15.29 6.51 -30.02
C SER A 27 -16.41 6.18 -31.02
N SER A 28 -17.05 7.21 -31.61
CA SER A 28 -17.68 7.03 -32.93
C SER A 28 -16.58 7.15 -33.97
N VAL A 29 -15.84 6.06 -34.15
CA VAL A 29 -14.92 5.87 -35.28
C VAL A 29 -15.80 5.62 -36.50
N THR A 30 -16.22 6.68 -37.18
CA THR A 30 -16.68 6.60 -38.57
C THR A 30 -15.45 6.58 -39.47
N THR A 31 -15.00 5.39 -39.86
CA THR A 31 -14.10 5.22 -41.00
C THR A 31 -14.85 5.57 -42.28
N SER A 32 -14.91 6.86 -42.63
CA SER A 32 -15.28 7.28 -43.97
C SER A 32 -14.05 7.22 -44.86
N SER A 33 -13.92 6.14 -45.63
CA SER A 33 -13.04 6.06 -46.79
C SER A 33 -13.51 7.08 -47.84
N GLY A 34 -12.81 8.21 -47.93
CA GLY A 34 -13.15 9.29 -48.87
C GLY A 34 -11.94 10.19 -49.12
N SER A 35 -11.40 10.06 -50.33
CA SER A 35 -10.29 10.80 -50.94
C SER A 35 -10.37 12.33 -50.80
N SER A 36 -9.19 12.95 -50.74
CA SER A 36 -8.86 14.37 -51.06
C SER A 36 -8.93 15.38 -49.90
N GLY A 37 -7.75 15.90 -49.52
CA GLY A 37 -7.64 17.15 -48.76
C GLY A 37 -6.58 17.10 -47.65
N ASN A 38 -5.37 17.52 -47.98
CA ASN A 38 -4.22 17.60 -47.07
C ASN A 38 -4.46 18.62 -45.94
N THR A 39 -5.10 18.21 -44.86
CA THR A 39 -5.00 18.83 -43.53
C THR A 39 -5.12 17.70 -42.50
N SER A 40 -4.00 17.25 -41.94
CA SER A 40 -4.03 16.38 -40.77
C SER A 40 -4.64 17.17 -39.61
N ARG A 41 -5.96 17.09 -39.43
CA ARG A 41 -6.60 17.51 -38.19
C ARG A 41 -6.06 16.58 -37.11
N GLU A 42 -5.02 17.03 -36.43
CA GLU A 42 -4.50 16.35 -35.24
C GLU A 42 -5.68 16.12 -34.29
N GLN A 43 -6.01 14.85 -34.08
CA GLN A 43 -7.14 14.44 -33.28
C GLN A 43 -6.90 14.84 -31.83
N LEU A 44 -7.95 15.35 -31.18
CA LEU A 44 -7.94 15.60 -29.74
C LEU A 44 -7.96 14.27 -28.99
N VAL A 45 -6.99 14.05 -28.11
CA VAL A 45 -6.82 12.82 -27.33
C VAL A 45 -6.72 13.18 -25.85
N TYR A 46 -7.38 12.41 -24.99
CA TYR A 46 -7.18 12.52 -23.55
C TYR A 46 -5.94 11.75 -23.11
N GLY A 47 -5.15 12.36 -22.23
CA GLY A 47 -4.02 11.72 -21.59
C GLY A 47 -4.03 11.97 -20.09
N ALA A 48 -3.48 11.03 -19.31
CA ALA A 48 -3.23 11.20 -17.89
C ALA A 48 -1.72 11.29 -17.63
N GLY A 49 -1.31 12.23 -16.80
CA GLY A 49 0.10 12.44 -16.47
C GLY A 49 0.26 12.99 -15.06
N ASN A 50 1.36 12.64 -14.42
CA ASN A 50 1.76 13.24 -13.15
C ASN A 50 2.96 14.16 -13.41
N THR A 51 2.98 15.31 -12.76
CA THR A 51 4.04 16.30 -12.93
C THR A 51 4.27 17.08 -11.64
N THR A 52 5.48 17.60 -11.47
CA THR A 52 5.80 18.50 -10.35
C THR A 52 5.54 19.94 -10.80
N ALA A 53 4.65 20.64 -10.11
CA ALA A 53 4.28 22.01 -10.42
C ALA A 53 4.60 22.95 -9.26
N THR A 54 4.99 24.18 -9.57
CA THR A 54 5.29 25.20 -8.55
C THR A 54 4.05 26.05 -8.30
N LEU A 55 3.63 26.19 -7.04
CA LEU A 55 2.57 27.10 -6.65
C LEU A 55 3.03 28.55 -6.80
N ILE A 56 2.39 29.32 -7.68
CA ILE A 56 2.76 30.71 -7.99
C ILE A 56 1.99 31.70 -7.13
N SER A 57 0.69 31.48 -6.95
CA SER A 57 -0.18 32.37 -6.17
C SER A 57 -1.48 31.68 -5.79
N TYR A 58 -2.18 32.26 -4.82
CA TYR A 58 -3.60 32.02 -4.59
C TYR A 58 -4.43 33.18 -5.13
N SER A 59 -5.72 32.95 -5.34
CA SER A 59 -6.70 34.01 -5.51
C SER A 59 -6.77 34.90 -4.28
N ASP A 60 -7.20 36.14 -4.48
CA ASP A 60 -7.52 37.13 -3.45
C ASP A 60 -8.85 36.86 -2.73
N TYR A 61 -9.37 35.64 -2.84
CA TYR A 61 -10.56 35.20 -2.14
C TYR A 61 -10.45 33.75 -1.68
N LEU A 62 -11.19 33.46 -0.60
CA LEU A 62 -11.43 32.12 -0.06
C LEU A 62 -12.90 31.75 -0.23
N THR A 63 -13.16 30.50 -0.60
CA THR A 63 -14.51 29.91 -0.56
C THR A 63 -14.61 29.06 0.68
N VAL A 64 -15.58 29.38 1.55
CA VAL A 64 -15.85 28.67 2.80
C VAL A 64 -17.22 28.01 2.70
N PHE A 65 -17.32 26.73 3.06
CA PHE A 65 -18.58 25.98 2.97
C PHE A 65 -18.61 24.80 3.94
N LYS A 66 -19.81 24.31 4.25
CA LYS A 66 -20.03 23.03 4.95
C LYS A 66 -21.00 22.18 4.12
N PRO A 67 -20.60 20.99 3.64
CA PRO A 67 -21.46 20.16 2.80
C PRO A 67 -22.82 19.89 3.47
N GLY A 68 -23.91 20.21 2.75
CA GLY A 68 -25.28 19.99 3.23
C GLY A 68 -25.75 20.93 4.34
N VAL A 69 -24.98 21.96 4.70
CA VAL A 69 -25.36 22.93 5.74
C VAL A 69 -25.22 24.34 5.18
N ASP A 70 -26.29 25.13 5.28
CA ASP A 70 -26.22 26.56 4.98
C ASP A 70 -25.48 27.28 6.11
N ILE A 71 -24.24 27.68 5.84
CA ILE A 71 -23.39 28.41 6.79
C ILE A 71 -23.53 29.94 6.65
N SER A 72 -24.49 30.42 5.86
CA SER A 72 -24.73 31.85 5.67
C SER A 72 -25.43 32.55 6.84
N GLY A 73 -25.67 31.81 7.94
CA GLY A 73 -26.19 32.33 9.20
C GLY A 73 -25.30 33.39 9.85
N ASN A 74 -25.89 34.26 10.67
CA ASN A 74 -25.24 35.49 11.13
C ASN A 74 -24.06 35.27 12.08
N ALA A 75 -24.07 34.23 12.93
CA ALA A 75 -23.01 34.03 13.93
C ALA A 75 -21.63 33.73 13.30
N THR A 76 -21.55 32.71 12.42
CA THR A 76 -20.32 32.37 11.69
C THR A 76 -19.86 33.54 10.81
N LEU A 77 -20.80 34.22 10.15
CA LEU A 77 -20.50 35.36 9.30
C LEU A 77 -19.89 36.53 10.08
N ASP A 78 -20.46 36.87 11.22
CA ASP A 78 -20.00 38.00 12.04
C ASP A 78 -18.60 37.74 12.61
N GLU A 79 -18.27 36.48 12.91
CA GLU A 79 -16.93 36.08 13.33
C GLU A 79 -15.93 36.13 12.18
N LEU A 80 -16.28 35.60 11.00
CA LEU A 80 -15.41 35.65 9.80
C LEU A 80 -15.14 37.10 9.36
N LYS A 81 -16.12 38.02 9.48
CA LYS A 81 -15.93 39.44 9.20
C LYS A 81 -14.96 40.15 10.15
N ARG A 82 -14.79 39.63 11.36
CA ARG A 82 -13.86 40.19 12.37
C ARG A 82 -12.45 39.65 12.22
N MET A 83 -12.22 38.70 11.31
CA MET A 83 -10.89 38.15 11.07
C MET A 83 -10.01 39.16 10.34
N ASN A 84 -8.74 39.22 10.75
CA ASN A 84 -7.78 40.12 10.14
C ASN A 84 -7.51 39.72 8.68
N GLY A 85 -7.45 40.69 7.77
CA GLY A 85 -7.24 40.45 6.34
C GLY A 85 -8.47 39.99 5.56
N VAL A 86 -9.66 39.93 6.17
CA VAL A 86 -10.93 39.74 5.45
C VAL A 86 -11.54 41.11 5.15
N GLY A 87 -11.61 41.49 3.88
CA GLY A 87 -12.16 42.77 3.45
C GLY A 87 -13.70 42.78 3.45
N TYR A 88 -14.30 41.82 2.75
CA TYR A 88 -15.76 41.63 2.77
C TYR A 88 -16.16 40.19 2.44
N ILE A 89 -17.43 39.86 2.69
CA ILE A 89 -17.96 38.51 2.49
C ILE A 89 -19.19 38.56 1.59
N ASN A 90 -19.14 37.84 0.48
CA ASN A 90 -20.27 37.57 -0.40
C ASN A 90 -20.90 36.23 -0.03
N ARG A 91 -22.23 36.16 -0.07
CA ARG A 91 -23.00 34.93 0.15
C ARG A 91 -23.41 34.36 -1.20
N HIS A 92 -23.20 33.06 -1.40
CA HIS A 92 -23.64 32.37 -2.61
C HIS A 92 -24.11 30.95 -2.27
N GLU A 93 -25.42 30.71 -2.28
CA GLU A 93 -26.03 29.36 -2.24
C GLU A 93 -25.39 28.39 -1.22
N GLY A 94 -25.38 28.75 0.06
CA GLY A 94 -24.80 27.91 1.13
C GLY A 94 -23.27 27.96 1.25
N THR A 95 -22.61 28.79 0.44
CA THR A 95 -21.17 29.09 0.53
C THR A 95 -20.93 30.57 0.85
N LEU A 96 -19.80 30.85 1.48
CA LEU A 96 -19.31 32.19 1.76
C LEU A 96 -18.04 32.43 0.95
N VAL A 97 -18.02 33.49 0.15
CA VAL A 97 -16.82 33.94 -0.57
C VAL A 97 -16.23 35.11 0.20
N LEU A 98 -15.11 34.88 0.86
CA LEU A 98 -14.38 35.87 1.65
C LEU A 98 -13.38 36.54 0.71
N VAL A 99 -13.59 37.81 0.39
CA VAL A 99 -12.62 38.60 -0.36
C VAL A 99 -11.61 39.17 0.63
N LEU A 100 -10.34 38.90 0.37
CA LEU A 100 -9.24 39.23 1.25
C LEU A 100 -8.70 40.62 0.96
N GLU A 101 -8.10 41.25 1.97
CA GLU A 101 -7.41 42.52 1.79
C GLU A 101 -6.15 42.34 0.93
N TYR A 102 -5.73 43.41 0.26
CA TYR A 102 -4.53 43.37 -0.58
C TYR A 102 -3.29 43.02 0.25
N GLY A 103 -2.57 41.98 -0.16
CA GLY A 103 -1.38 41.48 0.54
C GLY A 103 -1.68 40.55 1.70
N ALA A 104 -2.95 40.22 1.96
CA ALA A 104 -3.32 39.23 2.96
C ALA A 104 -2.71 37.85 2.65
N ASN A 105 -2.24 37.16 3.68
CA ASN A 105 -1.71 35.81 3.55
C ASN A 105 -2.86 34.79 3.55
N VAL A 106 -3.22 34.32 2.36
CA VAL A 106 -4.34 33.40 2.12
C VAL A 106 -4.23 32.13 2.97
N SER A 107 -3.03 31.55 3.05
CA SER A 107 -2.81 30.30 3.80
C SER A 107 -2.92 30.50 5.31
N GLU A 108 -2.50 31.67 5.81
CA GLU A 108 -2.63 32.02 7.23
C GLU A 108 -4.09 32.21 7.64
N ILE A 109 -4.85 32.96 6.84
CA ILE A 109 -6.27 33.21 7.10
C ILE A 109 -7.06 31.89 7.06
N ALA A 110 -6.81 31.05 6.06
CA ALA A 110 -7.51 29.76 5.96
C ALA A 110 -7.22 28.83 7.14
N ARG A 111 -5.96 28.80 7.61
CA ARG A 111 -5.57 28.07 8.82
C ARG A 111 -6.29 28.60 10.06
N GLU A 112 -6.40 29.92 10.19
CA GLU A 112 -7.14 30.54 11.30
C GLU A 112 -8.65 30.18 11.23
N ILE A 113 -9.25 30.17 10.04
CA ILE A 113 -10.64 29.72 9.86
C ILE A 113 -10.79 28.27 10.32
N LYS A 114 -9.90 27.37 9.89
CA LYS A 114 -9.94 25.95 10.27
C LYS A 114 -9.75 25.71 11.77
N GLN A 115 -8.91 26.50 12.43
CA GLN A 115 -8.72 26.42 13.88
C GLN A 115 -9.97 26.87 14.65
N ARG A 116 -10.63 27.93 14.21
CA ARG A 116 -11.85 28.45 14.84
C ARG A 116 -13.09 27.62 14.50
N PHE A 117 -13.14 27.09 13.28
CA PHE A 117 -14.27 26.31 12.75
C PHE A 117 -13.78 25.02 12.09
N PRO A 118 -13.45 23.98 12.88
CA PRO A 118 -12.92 22.71 12.36
C PRO A 118 -13.84 22.01 11.35
N ASP A 119 -15.15 22.25 11.47
CA ASP A 119 -16.19 21.66 10.62
C ASP A 119 -16.34 22.31 9.23
N LEU A 120 -15.68 23.45 8.99
CA LEU A 120 -15.79 24.16 7.72
C LEU A 120 -14.72 23.70 6.73
N ASN A 121 -15.09 23.66 5.46
CA ASN A 121 -14.14 23.53 4.35
C ASN A 121 -13.76 24.91 3.86
N VAL A 122 -12.48 25.09 3.55
CA VAL A 122 -11.92 26.34 3.04
C VAL A 122 -11.10 26.01 1.81
N THR A 123 -11.43 26.62 0.68
CA THR A 123 -10.69 26.46 -0.57
C THR A 123 -10.29 27.81 -1.14
N ALA A 124 -9.20 27.82 -1.89
CA ALA A 124 -8.72 28.95 -2.66
C ALA A 124 -8.38 28.47 -4.07
N LYS A 125 -8.51 29.36 -5.04
CA LYS A 125 -8.07 29.07 -6.40
C LYS A 125 -6.57 29.28 -6.48
N ALA A 126 -5.82 28.19 -6.55
CA ALA A 126 -4.37 28.20 -6.68
C ALA A 126 -3.96 28.27 -8.15
N LEU A 127 -2.87 28.97 -8.44
CA LEU A 127 -2.25 29.08 -9.75
C LEU A 127 -0.89 28.39 -9.74
N PHE A 128 -0.71 27.40 -10.60
CA PHE A 128 0.50 26.60 -10.69
C PHE A 128 1.24 26.83 -12.00
N SER A 129 2.56 26.88 -11.92
CA SER A 129 3.44 26.80 -13.09
C SER A 129 3.83 25.35 -13.32
N LEU A 130 3.57 24.88 -14.55
CA LEU A 130 3.94 23.55 -14.99
C LEU A 130 5.34 23.57 -15.63
N PRO A 131 6.10 22.47 -15.54
CA PRO A 131 7.36 22.33 -16.24
C PRO A 131 7.14 22.27 -17.76
N PRO A 132 8.17 22.63 -18.55
CA PRO A 132 8.04 22.77 -19.99
C PRO A 132 7.69 21.46 -20.69
N ASP A 133 8.04 20.31 -20.13
CA ASP A 133 7.74 19.01 -20.73
C ASP A 133 7.05 18.09 -19.71
N ILE A 134 5.88 17.57 -20.09
CA ILE A 134 5.11 16.64 -19.27
C ILE A 134 4.80 15.40 -20.09
N LYS A 135 4.98 14.24 -19.46
CA LYS A 135 4.66 12.95 -20.02
C LYS A 135 3.21 12.59 -19.72
N PHE A 136 2.44 12.34 -20.77
CA PHE A 136 1.06 11.85 -20.69
C PHE A 136 0.97 10.43 -21.24
N ILE A 137 0.22 9.59 -20.54
CA ILE A 137 -0.20 8.26 -21.00
C ILE A 137 -1.56 8.42 -21.68
N THR A 138 -1.64 8.04 -22.96
CA THR A 138 -2.86 8.07 -23.78
C THR A 138 -3.25 6.65 -24.20
N ALA A 139 -4.43 6.48 -24.79
CA ALA A 139 -4.86 5.20 -25.35
C ALA A 139 -3.93 4.66 -26.46
N VAL A 140 -3.15 5.54 -27.10
CA VAL A 140 -2.22 5.19 -28.18
C VAL A 140 -0.76 5.12 -27.73
N GLY A 141 -0.52 5.18 -26.41
CA GLY A 141 0.81 5.13 -25.80
C GLY A 141 1.23 6.44 -25.14
N GLU A 142 2.52 6.51 -24.81
CA GLU A 142 3.11 7.64 -24.10
C GLU A 142 3.41 8.80 -25.05
N ARG A 143 3.13 10.02 -24.61
CA ARG A 143 3.43 11.25 -25.33
C ARG A 143 4.09 12.27 -24.41
N ASN A 144 5.18 12.86 -24.88
CA ASN A 144 5.75 14.05 -24.26
C ASN A 144 5.09 15.27 -24.88
N VAL A 145 4.62 16.18 -24.04
CA VAL A 145 3.86 17.36 -24.45
C VAL A 145 4.57 18.57 -23.89
N THR A 146 4.86 19.54 -24.76
CA THR A 146 5.47 20.79 -24.33
C THR A 146 4.40 21.76 -23.84
N ILE A 147 4.57 22.25 -22.61
CA ILE A 147 3.57 23.03 -21.87
C ILE A 147 4.18 24.36 -21.43
N ASN A 148 3.65 25.46 -21.96
CA ASN A 148 3.90 26.82 -21.47
C ASN A 148 2.62 27.38 -20.86
N ALA A 149 1.98 26.61 -19.98
CA ALA A 149 0.69 26.94 -19.40
C ALA A 149 0.77 27.06 -17.89
N LEU A 150 -0.01 28.02 -17.37
CA LEU A 150 -0.38 28.03 -15.96
C LEU A 150 -1.69 27.25 -15.83
N ILE A 151 -1.79 26.45 -14.78
CA ILE A 151 -3.03 25.76 -14.45
C ILE A 151 -3.59 26.32 -13.16
N SER A 152 -4.92 26.42 -13.09
CA SER A 152 -5.59 26.86 -11.89
C SER A 152 -6.53 25.79 -11.36
N ILE A 153 -6.42 25.52 -10.07
CA ILE A 153 -7.19 24.49 -9.37
C ILE A 153 -7.67 25.00 -8.02
N ASP A 154 -8.84 24.56 -7.59
CA ASP A 154 -9.34 24.82 -6.25
C ASP A 154 -8.66 23.85 -5.26
N VAL A 155 -8.01 24.41 -4.24
CA VAL A 155 -7.26 23.64 -3.25
C VAL A 155 -7.52 24.18 -1.86
N GLU A 156 -7.33 23.35 -0.84
CA GLU A 156 -7.16 23.87 0.51
C GLU A 156 -5.84 24.65 0.56
N PRO A 157 -5.84 25.94 0.94
CA PRO A 157 -4.64 26.78 0.89
C PRO A 157 -3.72 26.50 2.08
N GLU A 158 -3.19 25.28 2.16
CA GLU A 158 -2.25 24.85 3.20
C GLU A 158 -0.79 24.90 2.74
N PHE A 159 -0.55 25.23 1.48
CA PHE A 159 0.80 25.28 0.88
C PHE A 159 1.32 26.72 0.85
N SER A 160 2.64 26.87 0.83
CA SER A 160 3.28 28.17 0.67
C SER A 160 3.52 28.46 -0.82
N VAL A 161 3.37 29.72 -1.22
CA VAL A 161 3.81 30.16 -2.55
C VAL A 161 5.29 29.80 -2.75
N GLY A 162 5.60 29.21 -3.90
CA GLY A 162 6.92 28.67 -4.24
C GLY A 162 7.10 27.18 -3.91
N ASP A 163 6.18 26.54 -3.18
CA ASP A 163 6.26 25.10 -2.94
C ASP A 163 6.07 24.32 -4.26
N ASN A 164 6.83 23.22 -4.39
CA ASN A 164 6.70 22.28 -5.50
C ASN A 164 5.81 21.11 -5.08
N LEU A 165 4.71 20.89 -5.80
CA LEU A 165 3.71 19.87 -5.50
C LEU A 165 3.52 18.93 -6.69
N THR A 166 3.25 17.66 -6.43
CA THR A 166 2.89 16.73 -7.50
C THR A 166 1.42 16.91 -7.87
N LEU A 167 1.17 17.24 -9.13
CA LEU A 167 -0.16 17.31 -9.72
C LEU A 167 -0.42 16.06 -10.56
N SER A 168 -1.62 15.51 -10.44
CA SER A 168 -2.19 14.55 -11.37
C SER A 168 -3.11 15.29 -12.33
N LEU A 169 -2.80 15.20 -13.62
CA LEU A 169 -3.49 15.92 -14.70
C LEU A 169 -4.18 14.90 -15.61
N VAL A 170 -5.45 15.14 -15.92
CA VAL A 170 -6.10 14.59 -17.11
C VAL A 170 -6.18 15.72 -18.11
N GLY A 171 -5.32 15.65 -19.13
CA GLY A 171 -5.13 16.66 -20.16
C GLY A 171 -5.87 16.33 -21.44
N LEU A 172 -6.32 17.36 -22.14
CA LEU A 172 -6.74 17.30 -23.53
C LEU A 172 -5.55 17.70 -24.42
N LEU A 173 -5.15 16.80 -25.32
CA LEU A 173 -3.94 16.92 -26.12
C LEU A 173 -4.31 17.01 -27.60
N ARG A 174 -3.63 17.90 -28.34
CA ARG A 174 -3.70 17.96 -29.81
C ARG A 174 -2.28 17.84 -30.37
N GLY A 175 -1.97 16.73 -31.02
CA GLY A 175 -0.61 16.44 -31.47
C GLY A 175 0.35 16.38 -30.28
N SER A 176 1.29 17.34 -30.23
CA SER A 176 2.27 17.53 -29.15
C SER A 176 1.95 18.75 -28.26
N SER A 177 0.76 19.33 -28.42
CA SER A 177 0.30 20.53 -27.71
C SER A 177 -0.69 20.17 -26.60
N PHE A 178 -0.59 20.88 -25.49
CA PHE A 178 -1.54 20.82 -24.38
C PHE A 178 -2.61 21.89 -24.53
N GLU A 179 -3.87 21.47 -24.66
CA GLU A 179 -5.01 22.38 -24.83
C GLU A 179 -5.60 22.79 -23.47
N GLY A 180 -5.43 21.95 -22.45
CA GLY A 180 -5.90 22.19 -21.10
C GLY A 180 -6.03 20.91 -20.29
N ALA A 181 -6.25 21.06 -18.98
CA ALA A 181 -6.53 19.94 -18.09
C ALA A 181 -7.92 20.10 -17.48
N PRO A 182 -8.95 19.42 -18.02
CA PRO A 182 -10.27 19.39 -17.40
C PRO A 182 -10.25 18.85 -15.97
N ILE A 183 -9.26 18.02 -15.62
CA ILE A 183 -9.08 17.53 -14.26
C ILE A 183 -7.63 17.76 -13.86
N ALA A 184 -7.45 18.44 -12.74
CA ALA A 184 -6.16 18.58 -12.09
C ALA A 184 -6.36 18.55 -10.59
N ARG A 185 -5.52 17.77 -9.90
CA ARG A 185 -5.56 17.63 -8.45
C ARG A 185 -4.14 17.44 -7.91
N ILE A 186 -3.91 17.93 -6.70
CA ILE A 186 -2.68 17.63 -5.98
C ILE A 186 -2.76 16.19 -5.49
N ILE A 187 -1.68 15.43 -5.68
CA ILE A 187 -1.54 14.08 -5.15
C ILE A 187 -0.31 14.00 -4.24
N PRO A 188 -0.31 13.12 -3.23
CA PRO A 188 0.88 12.86 -2.45
C PRO A 188 2.01 12.28 -3.32
N THR A 189 3.23 12.66 -3.01
CA THR A 189 4.46 12.03 -3.55
C THR A 189 4.82 10.85 -2.67
N GLU A 190 4.93 9.66 -3.25
CA GLU A 190 5.38 8.46 -2.53
C GLU A 190 6.90 8.38 -2.57
N ASN A 191 7.51 8.14 -1.42
CA ASN A 191 8.95 8.00 -1.24
C ASN A 191 9.24 6.76 -0.41
N GLU A 192 10.32 6.05 -0.73
CA GLU A 192 10.86 4.99 0.13
C GLU A 192 11.99 5.56 0.98
N VAL A 193 11.91 5.34 2.29
CA VAL A 193 12.84 5.94 3.26
C VAL A 193 13.30 4.87 4.23
N VAL A 194 14.61 4.84 4.49
CA VAL A 194 15.17 4.04 5.58
C VAL A 194 15.18 4.87 6.84
N ALA A 195 14.55 4.36 7.90
CA ALA A 195 14.45 5.02 9.18
C ALA A 195 14.86 4.09 10.32
N LYS A 196 15.22 4.68 11.46
CA LYS A 196 15.28 3.97 12.72
C LYS A 196 13.93 4.05 13.41
N ALA A 197 13.38 2.91 13.78
CA ALA A 197 12.23 2.81 14.64
C ALA A 197 12.65 2.27 16.01
N VAL A 198 11.95 2.68 17.05
CA VAL A 198 12.18 2.22 18.43
C VAL A 198 11.05 1.28 18.81
N VAL A 199 11.38 0.16 19.45
CA VAL A 199 10.38 -0.72 20.04
C VAL A 199 9.71 0.01 21.20
N LYS A 200 8.45 0.41 21.02
CA LYS A 200 7.67 1.19 22.00
C LYS A 200 6.97 0.27 22.99
N GLU A 201 6.35 -0.76 22.46
CA GLU A 201 5.63 -1.75 23.24
C GLU A 201 5.97 -3.13 22.69
N VAL A 202 5.99 -4.10 23.60
CA VAL A 202 6.09 -5.49 23.22
C VAL A 202 4.80 -6.17 23.62
N GLY A 203 4.00 -6.50 22.60
CA GLY A 203 2.67 -7.08 22.74
C GLY A 203 2.68 -8.40 23.50
N SER A 204 1.49 -8.78 23.97
CA SER A 204 1.27 -10.03 24.70
C SER A 204 1.08 -11.25 23.79
N ARG A 205 0.94 -11.03 22.47
CA ARG A 205 0.78 -12.11 21.49
C ARG A 205 2.13 -12.65 21.04
N TYR A 206 2.21 -13.96 20.97
CA TYR A 206 3.37 -14.69 20.47
C TYR A 206 2.90 -15.72 19.45
N TYR A 207 3.76 -16.01 18.49
CA TYR A 207 3.71 -17.31 17.84
C TYR A 207 5.09 -17.95 17.86
N ALA A 208 5.12 -19.26 17.94
CA ALA A 208 6.34 -20.02 17.77
C ALA A 208 6.17 -20.96 16.58
N THR A 209 7.20 -21.01 15.74
CA THR A 209 7.30 -21.98 14.66
C THR A 209 8.27 -23.07 15.08
N ILE A 210 7.75 -24.29 15.25
CA ILE A 210 8.56 -25.49 15.49
C ILE A 210 8.90 -26.08 14.13
N ILE A 211 10.19 -26.22 13.84
CA ILE A 211 10.68 -26.78 12.59
C ILE A 211 10.77 -28.30 12.74
N LEU A 212 10.16 -29.03 11.82
CA LEU A 212 10.13 -30.49 11.80
C LEU A 212 10.88 -31.00 10.57
N PRO A 213 12.12 -31.50 10.75
CA PRO A 213 12.81 -32.25 9.70
C PRO A 213 11.97 -33.46 9.27
N TRP A 214 12.24 -33.98 8.07
CA TRP A 214 11.46 -35.05 7.45
C TRP A 214 11.17 -36.24 8.38
N GLY A 215 12.21 -36.82 8.97
CA GLY A 215 12.08 -37.96 9.88
C GLY A 215 11.26 -37.66 11.15
N GLY A 216 11.09 -36.38 11.49
CA GLY A 216 10.36 -35.91 12.65
C GLY A 216 8.96 -35.35 12.33
N ARG A 217 8.46 -35.45 11.09
CA ARG A 217 7.19 -34.85 10.67
C ARG A 217 5.94 -35.64 11.11
N ASN A 218 6.06 -36.90 11.52
CA ASN A 218 4.94 -37.62 12.12
C ASN A 218 4.73 -37.16 13.57
N VAL A 219 4.04 -36.03 13.74
CA VAL A 219 3.74 -35.43 15.05
C VAL A 219 2.24 -35.48 15.30
N ASN A 220 1.85 -35.91 16.50
CA ASN A 220 0.49 -35.78 16.97
C ASN A 220 0.24 -34.34 17.46
N ALA A 221 -0.39 -33.52 16.62
CA ALA A 221 -0.69 -32.12 16.94
C ALA A 221 -1.59 -31.96 18.17
N THR A 222 -2.48 -32.93 18.43
CA THR A 222 -3.34 -32.95 19.63
C THR A 222 -2.51 -33.17 20.89
N GLU A 223 -1.62 -34.17 20.89
CA GLU A 223 -0.72 -34.42 22.01
C GLU A 223 0.22 -33.22 22.26
N MET A 224 0.74 -32.61 21.20
CA MET A 224 1.55 -31.39 21.30
C MET A 224 0.76 -30.25 21.93
N ARG A 225 -0.50 -30.05 21.52
CA ARG A 225 -1.38 -29.04 22.10
C ARG A 225 -1.63 -29.32 23.58
N GLU A 226 -1.90 -30.56 23.97
CA GLU A 226 -2.11 -30.94 25.37
C GLU A 226 -0.86 -30.67 26.21
N LYS A 227 0.32 -31.08 25.73
CA LYS A 227 1.61 -30.84 26.38
C LYS A 227 1.89 -29.35 26.58
N LEU A 228 1.63 -28.54 25.56
CA LEU A 228 1.82 -27.09 25.62
C LEU A 228 0.77 -26.43 26.52
N SER A 229 -0.48 -26.86 26.47
CA SER A 229 -1.58 -26.31 27.27
C SER A 229 -1.45 -26.63 28.76
N ALA A 230 -0.70 -27.67 29.13
CA ALA A 230 -0.34 -27.97 30.52
C ALA A 230 0.64 -26.96 31.13
N LYS A 231 1.36 -26.19 30.28
CA LYS A 231 2.42 -25.26 30.66
C LYS A 231 2.10 -23.80 30.34
N PHE A 232 1.37 -23.55 29.26
CA PHE A 232 1.10 -22.23 28.71
C PHE A 232 -0.40 -22.01 28.54
N GLU A 233 -0.86 -20.78 28.77
CA GLU A 233 -2.29 -20.45 28.75
C GLU A 233 -2.80 -20.15 27.33
N ASN A 234 -4.01 -20.65 27.04
CA ASN A 234 -4.74 -20.47 25.78
C ASN A 234 -3.89 -20.71 24.53
N VAL A 235 -3.19 -21.84 24.49
CA VAL A 235 -2.40 -22.26 23.34
C VAL A 235 -3.32 -22.74 22.22
N SER A 236 -3.10 -22.25 21.00
CA SER A 236 -3.57 -22.92 19.79
C SER A 236 -2.38 -23.46 19.00
N VAL A 237 -2.57 -24.63 18.41
CA VAL A 237 -1.54 -25.32 17.63
C VAL A 237 -2.12 -25.57 16.25
N ASN A 238 -1.43 -25.09 15.22
CA ASN A 238 -1.73 -25.37 13.84
C ASN A 238 -0.56 -26.16 13.24
N TYR A 239 -0.84 -27.33 12.70
CA TYR A 239 0.15 -28.18 12.06
C TYR A 239 -0.04 -28.19 10.55
N THR A 240 1.00 -27.85 9.81
CA THR A 240 1.03 -27.95 8.35
C THR A 240 2.08 -28.99 7.95
N PRO A 241 1.67 -30.23 7.66
CA PRO A 241 2.57 -31.24 7.12
C PRO A 241 2.97 -30.86 5.70
N ASN A 242 4.28 -30.91 5.42
CA ASN A 242 4.79 -30.92 4.05
C ASN A 242 5.00 -32.38 3.65
N SER A 243 3.96 -32.96 3.03
CA SER A 243 3.90 -34.37 2.61
C SER A 243 4.32 -34.55 1.16
N TYR A 244 5.45 -33.97 0.79
CA TYR A 244 6.02 -34.12 -0.54
C TYR A 244 7.54 -34.07 -0.52
N VAL A 245 8.18 -34.70 -1.49
CA VAL A 245 9.61 -34.52 -1.79
C VAL A 245 9.78 -33.97 -3.19
N ALA A 246 10.76 -33.09 -3.37
CA ALA A 246 11.10 -32.59 -4.70
C ALA A 246 12.28 -33.40 -5.26
N VAL A 247 12.10 -34.00 -6.43
CA VAL A 247 13.11 -34.80 -7.11
C VAL A 247 13.47 -34.11 -8.41
N LYS A 248 14.67 -33.53 -8.44
CA LYS A 248 15.11 -32.70 -9.56
C LYS A 248 15.19 -33.52 -10.86
N GLY A 249 14.49 -33.05 -11.90
CA GLY A 249 14.52 -33.65 -13.23
C GLY A 249 13.62 -34.88 -13.39
N LEU A 250 12.71 -35.14 -12.45
CA LEU A 250 11.73 -36.22 -12.55
C LEU A 250 10.73 -36.00 -13.70
N SER A 251 10.29 -34.77 -13.92
CA SER A 251 9.38 -34.35 -15.00
C SER A 251 9.93 -34.60 -16.42
N SER A 252 11.25 -34.76 -16.55
CA SER A 252 11.91 -35.09 -17.82
C SER A 252 12.11 -36.59 -18.06
N ARG A 253 11.63 -37.43 -17.14
CA ARG A 253 11.74 -38.90 -17.24
C ARG A 253 10.60 -39.49 -18.08
N GLU A 254 10.87 -40.68 -18.58
CA GLU A 254 9.88 -41.47 -19.33
C GLU A 254 8.71 -41.87 -18.42
N GLU A 255 7.52 -41.98 -19.00
CA GLU A 255 6.27 -42.30 -18.29
C GLU A 255 6.39 -43.60 -17.47
N GLU A 256 7.07 -44.62 -18.00
CA GLU A 256 7.33 -45.88 -17.30
C GLU A 256 8.10 -45.70 -15.98
N VAL A 257 9.03 -44.74 -15.93
CA VAL A 257 9.79 -44.42 -14.72
C VAL A 257 8.88 -43.77 -13.67
N VAL A 258 7.99 -42.88 -14.11
CA VAL A 258 6.99 -42.24 -13.25
C VAL A 258 6.00 -43.26 -12.71
N ASP A 259 5.54 -44.20 -13.55
CA ASP A 259 4.64 -45.29 -13.14
C ASP A 259 5.27 -46.20 -12.08
N ARG A 260 6.56 -46.52 -12.22
CA ARG A 260 7.28 -47.30 -11.19
C ARG A 260 7.33 -46.58 -9.84
N ILE A 261 7.48 -45.25 -9.85
CA ILE A 261 7.47 -44.44 -8.62
C ILE A 261 6.05 -44.39 -8.04
N TYR A 262 5.03 -44.23 -8.88
CA TYR A 262 3.63 -44.20 -8.45
C TYR A 262 3.21 -45.50 -7.75
N ASN A 263 3.82 -46.64 -8.11
CA ASN A 263 3.56 -47.93 -7.49
C ASN A 263 4.25 -48.16 -6.13
N LEU A 264 5.05 -47.21 -5.64
CA LEU A 264 5.66 -47.30 -4.31
C LEU A 264 4.60 -47.11 -3.23
N SER A 265 4.59 -48.00 -2.23
CA SER A 265 3.53 -48.09 -1.20
C SER A 265 3.28 -46.84 -0.36
N TYR A 266 4.20 -45.87 -0.39
CA TYR A 266 4.11 -44.62 0.38
C TYR A 266 3.81 -43.40 -0.50
N VAL A 267 3.72 -43.58 -1.82
CA VAL A 267 3.46 -42.51 -2.78
C VAL A 267 1.96 -42.35 -2.93
N ALA A 268 1.48 -41.14 -2.65
CA ALA A 268 0.08 -40.77 -2.83
C ALA A 268 -0.17 -40.24 -4.25
N GLU A 269 0.75 -39.42 -4.75
CA GLU A 269 0.65 -38.80 -6.07
C GLU A 269 2.04 -38.40 -6.60
N VAL A 270 2.20 -38.32 -7.92
CA VAL A 270 3.39 -37.76 -8.56
C VAL A 270 2.97 -36.66 -9.52
N TYR A 271 3.55 -35.47 -9.38
CA TYR A 271 3.25 -34.32 -10.22
C TYR A 271 4.53 -33.53 -10.56
N GLY A 272 4.91 -33.56 -11.84
CA GLY A 272 6.12 -32.89 -12.32
C GLY A 272 7.38 -33.38 -11.61
N ASP A 273 8.08 -32.47 -10.93
CA ASP A 273 9.28 -32.76 -10.13
C ASP A 273 8.96 -33.12 -8.66
N VAL A 274 7.69 -33.35 -8.32
CA VAL A 274 7.24 -33.54 -6.94
C VAL A 274 6.60 -34.91 -6.75
N ILE A 275 6.97 -35.60 -5.68
CA ILE A 275 6.34 -36.84 -5.23
C ILE A 275 5.61 -36.54 -3.93
N TYR A 276 4.29 -36.58 -3.94
CA TYR A 276 3.47 -36.53 -2.74
C TYR A 276 3.48 -37.90 -2.08
N VAL A 277 3.65 -37.90 -0.77
CA VAL A 277 3.77 -39.11 0.05
C VAL A 277 2.70 -39.14 1.12
N GLU A 278 2.40 -40.32 1.64
CA GLU A 278 1.49 -40.47 2.78
C GLU A 278 1.93 -39.61 3.98
N ASP A 279 0.98 -39.01 4.70
CA ASP A 279 1.25 -38.03 5.77
C ASP A 279 2.09 -38.61 6.93
N ASN A 280 1.95 -39.90 7.19
CA ASN A 280 2.65 -40.60 8.26
C ASN A 280 4.03 -41.17 7.84
N PHE A 281 4.40 -41.07 6.56
CA PHE A 281 5.60 -41.70 6.04
C PHE A 281 6.87 -40.87 6.27
N THR A 282 7.78 -41.34 7.12
CA THR A 282 8.94 -40.55 7.60
C THR A 282 10.29 -41.10 7.17
N ASN A 283 10.34 -42.26 6.51
CA ASN A 283 11.58 -42.97 6.21
C ASN A 283 12.25 -42.40 4.94
N ASP A 284 13.03 -41.33 5.10
CA ASP A 284 13.84 -40.72 4.04
C ASP A 284 14.82 -41.69 3.37
N THR A 285 15.42 -42.58 4.16
CA THR A 285 16.36 -43.60 3.68
C THR A 285 15.69 -44.55 2.69
N ARG A 286 14.45 -44.95 2.97
CA ARG A 286 13.65 -45.76 2.04
C ARG A 286 13.38 -45.03 0.73
N ILE A 287 13.03 -43.73 0.80
CA ILE A 287 12.84 -42.89 -0.40
C ILE A 287 14.12 -42.86 -1.23
N GLN A 288 15.26 -42.61 -0.61
CA GLN A 288 16.55 -42.59 -1.30
C GLN A 288 16.87 -43.92 -1.96
N MET A 289 16.63 -45.04 -1.27
CA MET A 289 16.90 -46.38 -1.81
C MET A 289 16.00 -46.69 -3.02
N ASP A 290 14.69 -46.49 -2.88
CA ASP A 290 13.72 -46.82 -3.93
C ASP A 290 13.94 -45.92 -5.16
N LEU A 291 14.19 -44.62 -4.95
CA LEU A 291 14.52 -43.70 -6.05
C LEU A 291 15.86 -44.04 -6.71
N ARG A 292 16.86 -44.52 -5.96
CA ARG A 292 18.14 -44.96 -6.55
C ARG A 292 17.98 -46.20 -7.42
N GLU A 293 17.13 -47.14 -7.02
CA GLU A 293 16.81 -48.33 -7.81
C GLU A 293 16.06 -47.97 -9.11
N ILE A 294 15.21 -46.95 -9.07
CA ILE A 294 14.39 -46.55 -10.21
C ILE A 294 15.13 -45.57 -11.14
N LEU A 295 15.80 -44.55 -10.59
CA LEU A 295 16.39 -43.42 -11.31
C LEU A 295 17.90 -43.54 -11.54
N GLY A 296 18.56 -44.51 -10.89
CA GLY A 296 20.03 -44.65 -10.88
C GLY A 296 20.69 -43.71 -9.87
N GLU A 297 21.99 -43.45 -10.02
CA GLU A 297 22.77 -42.64 -9.05
C GLU A 297 22.66 -41.12 -9.24
N ASN A 298 22.12 -40.66 -10.38
CA ASN A 298 22.09 -39.25 -10.77
C ASN A 298 20.73 -38.59 -10.48
N PHE A 299 20.40 -38.42 -9.20
CA PHE A 299 19.25 -37.64 -8.75
C PHE A 299 19.57 -36.88 -7.47
N THR A 300 18.74 -35.88 -7.15
CA THR A 300 18.79 -35.17 -5.87
C THR A 300 17.37 -35.05 -5.36
N VAL A 301 17.18 -35.35 -4.08
CA VAL A 301 15.90 -35.24 -3.38
C VAL A 301 16.02 -34.11 -2.38
N ASP A 302 15.09 -33.18 -2.44
CA ASP A 302 14.88 -32.17 -1.42
C ASP A 302 13.69 -32.56 -0.53
N TYR A 303 13.91 -32.45 0.77
CA TYR A 303 12.96 -32.81 1.81
C TYR A 303 12.49 -31.54 2.52
N PRO A 304 11.32 -30.98 2.13
CA PRO A 304 10.81 -29.79 2.77
C PRO A 304 10.55 -30.04 4.26
N VAL A 305 10.95 -29.09 5.09
CA VAL A 305 10.65 -29.13 6.53
C VAL A 305 9.15 -28.91 6.74
N SER A 306 8.54 -29.69 7.62
CA SER A 306 7.17 -29.42 8.09
C SER A 306 7.22 -28.41 9.24
N GLN A 307 6.10 -27.75 9.52
CA GLN A 307 6.06 -26.73 10.58
C GLN A 307 4.82 -26.85 11.45
N ILE A 308 5.02 -26.65 12.76
CA ILE A 308 3.94 -26.41 13.70
C ILE A 308 4.00 -24.94 14.10
N VAL A 309 2.90 -24.21 13.86
CA VAL A 309 2.72 -22.85 14.33
C VAL A 309 1.90 -22.89 15.60
N VAL A 310 2.49 -22.42 16.69
CA VAL A 310 1.85 -22.34 18.00
C VAL A 310 1.51 -20.88 18.27
N PHE A 311 0.26 -20.55 18.58
CA PHE A 311 -0.13 -19.21 18.99
C PHE A 311 -0.40 -19.17 20.50
N PHE A 312 0.03 -18.09 21.14
CA PHE A 312 -0.16 -17.85 22.56
C PHE A 312 -0.93 -16.55 22.78
N SER A 313 -1.83 -16.57 23.76
CA SER A 313 -2.55 -15.37 24.19
C SER A 313 -1.81 -14.52 25.23
N SER A 314 -0.85 -15.12 25.95
CA SER A 314 -0.13 -14.49 27.05
C SER A 314 1.36 -14.84 27.06
N ALA A 315 2.13 -13.98 27.72
CA ALA A 315 3.52 -13.68 27.45
C ALA A 315 4.54 -14.22 28.46
N ASN A 316 4.13 -15.10 29.36
CA ASN A 316 4.90 -15.36 30.59
C ASN A 316 5.84 -16.56 30.49
N PHE A 317 6.48 -16.77 29.33
CA PHE A 317 7.46 -17.84 29.17
C PHE A 317 8.69 -17.38 28.40
N SER A 318 9.83 -18.00 28.72
CA SER A 318 11.07 -17.78 27.97
C SER A 318 11.15 -18.70 26.75
N GLU A 319 11.85 -18.28 25.69
CA GLU A 319 12.13 -19.16 24.55
C GLU A 319 12.79 -20.48 24.98
N ARG A 320 13.66 -20.42 26.00
CA ARG A 320 14.28 -21.61 26.59
C ARG A 320 13.23 -22.55 27.17
N GLU A 321 12.30 -22.04 27.96
CA GLU A 321 11.22 -22.82 28.56
C GLU A 321 10.33 -23.47 27.48
N PHE A 322 10.00 -22.73 26.42
CA PHE A 322 9.26 -23.28 25.29
C PHE A 322 10.04 -24.42 24.59
N ARG A 323 11.33 -24.20 24.30
CA ARG A 323 12.20 -25.22 23.69
C ARG A 323 12.36 -26.45 24.59
N GLU A 324 12.41 -26.29 25.91
CA GLU A 324 12.43 -27.42 26.87
C GLU A 324 11.14 -28.24 26.82
N VAL A 325 9.98 -27.60 26.67
CA VAL A 325 8.69 -28.31 26.54
C VAL A 325 8.58 -29.02 25.19
N VAL A 326 8.94 -28.36 24.09
CA VAL A 326 8.83 -28.94 22.75
C VAL A 326 9.92 -30.00 22.51
N GLY A 327 11.10 -29.83 23.10
CA GLY A 327 12.26 -30.72 22.92
C GLY A 327 12.85 -30.69 21.51
N ARG A 328 12.60 -29.62 20.74
CA ARG A 328 13.04 -29.45 19.35
C ARG A 328 13.45 -28.01 19.06
N GLU A 329 14.09 -27.82 17.92
CA GLU A 329 14.39 -26.50 17.40
C GLU A 329 13.09 -25.74 17.09
N ALA A 330 12.98 -24.55 17.65
CA ALA A 330 11.83 -23.69 17.44
C ALA A 330 12.26 -22.23 17.45
N VAL A 331 11.57 -21.45 16.62
CA VAL A 331 11.76 -20.02 16.48
C VAL A 331 10.56 -19.31 17.09
N VAL A 332 10.80 -18.48 18.10
CA VAL A 332 9.74 -17.75 18.80
C VAL A 332 9.70 -16.32 18.27
N TYR A 333 8.51 -15.91 17.87
CA TYR A 333 8.20 -14.56 17.41
C TYR A 333 7.28 -13.89 18.41
N ARG A 334 7.51 -12.60 18.59
CA ARG A 334 6.77 -11.75 19.51
C ARG A 334 6.21 -10.55 18.76
N GLN A 335 4.97 -10.21 19.08
CA GLN A 335 4.34 -8.99 18.59
C GLN A 335 5.04 -7.79 19.20
N MET A 336 5.38 -6.81 18.37
CA MET A 336 6.00 -5.57 18.79
C MET A 336 5.32 -4.39 18.11
N PHE A 337 5.25 -3.28 18.82
CA PHE A 337 4.82 -2.01 18.27
C PHE A 337 6.05 -1.12 18.14
N LEU A 338 6.33 -0.73 16.90
CA LEU A 338 7.45 0.13 16.57
C LEU A 338 6.95 1.57 16.42
N GLY A 339 7.62 2.50 17.07
CA GLY A 339 7.43 3.92 16.85
C GLY A 339 8.56 4.47 16.00
N VAL A 340 8.23 5.15 14.91
CA VAL A 340 9.21 5.95 14.16
C VAL A 340 9.39 7.29 14.88
N GLY A 341 10.61 7.84 14.85
CA GLY A 341 10.89 9.13 15.49
C GLY A 341 10.02 10.27 14.94
N GLU A 342 9.93 11.37 15.68
CA GLU A 342 9.09 12.55 15.34
C GLU A 342 9.47 13.20 14.01
N LYS A 343 10.66 12.90 13.47
CA LYS A 343 11.17 13.48 12.24
C LYS A 343 11.74 12.42 11.29
N LEU A 344 11.47 12.60 10.00
CA LEU A 344 12.12 11.86 8.91
C LEU A 344 12.85 12.83 7.98
N VAL A 345 14.01 12.40 7.48
CA VAL A 345 14.75 13.12 6.43
C VAL A 345 14.49 12.43 5.11
N ILE A 346 13.82 13.13 4.19
CA ILE A 346 13.51 12.64 2.84
C ILE A 346 14.16 13.60 1.86
N GLU A 347 15.09 13.09 1.04
CA GLU A 347 15.83 13.89 0.06
C GLU A 347 16.50 15.16 0.65
N GLY A 348 17.00 15.06 1.89
CA GLY A 348 17.67 16.16 2.59
C GLY A 348 16.74 17.21 3.20
N LYS A 349 15.41 17.00 3.19
CA LYS A 349 14.42 17.83 3.89
C LYS A 349 13.89 17.11 5.13
N GLU A 350 13.73 17.83 6.22
CA GLU A 350 13.08 17.32 7.44
C GLU A 350 11.56 17.43 7.34
N TYR A 351 10.89 16.36 7.71
CA TYR A 351 9.43 16.27 7.80
C TYR A 351 9.02 15.82 9.20
N GLU A 352 7.99 16.46 9.75
CA GLU A 352 7.34 15.97 10.96
C GLU A 352 6.51 14.73 10.63
N VAL A 353 6.72 13.67 11.41
CA VAL A 353 6.00 12.42 11.29
C VAL A 353 4.80 12.50 12.23
N PRO A 354 3.56 12.31 11.74
CA PRO A 354 2.44 12.11 12.64
C PRO A 354 2.73 10.89 13.52
N GLU A 355 2.26 10.90 14.78
CA GLU A 355 2.40 9.72 15.65
C GLU A 355 1.94 8.47 14.89
N SER A 356 2.91 7.60 14.62
CA SER A 356 2.73 6.42 13.78
C SER A 356 3.36 5.25 14.50
N GLU A 357 2.49 4.31 14.86
CA GLU A 357 2.85 3.05 15.47
C GLU A 357 2.61 1.93 14.46
N PHE A 358 3.62 1.10 14.26
CA PHE A 358 3.56 -0.03 13.36
C PHE A 358 3.53 -1.31 14.18
N GLU A 359 2.49 -2.11 13.98
CA GLU A 359 2.44 -3.47 14.52
C GLU A 359 3.29 -4.40 13.65
N VAL A 360 4.26 -5.07 14.25
CA VAL A 360 5.13 -6.04 13.58
C VAL A 360 5.27 -7.31 14.41
N MET A 361 5.60 -8.41 13.73
CA MET A 361 6.01 -9.65 14.38
C MET A 361 7.51 -9.83 14.19
N LEU A 362 8.25 -9.80 15.30
CA LEU A 362 9.71 -9.86 15.32
C LEU A 362 10.20 -11.10 16.05
N LEU A 363 11.42 -11.53 15.74
CA LEU A 363 12.11 -12.54 16.54
C LEU A 363 12.30 -12.03 17.97
N ASN A 364 12.28 -12.95 18.94
CA ASN A 364 12.24 -12.68 20.39
C ASN A 364 13.50 -11.99 20.98
N SER A 365 14.32 -11.31 20.17
CA SER A 365 15.58 -10.68 20.58
C SER A 365 15.46 -9.21 20.96
N PHE A 366 14.34 -8.54 20.68
CA PHE A 366 14.21 -7.10 20.93
C PHE A 366 13.43 -6.78 22.21
N SER A 367 13.92 -5.78 22.93
CA SER A 367 13.35 -5.21 24.16
C SER A 367 12.77 -3.82 23.89
N VAL A 368 11.87 -3.35 24.78
CA VAL A 368 11.40 -1.97 24.74
C VAL A 368 12.61 -1.02 24.79
N GLY A 369 12.67 -0.08 23.85
CA GLY A 369 13.78 0.86 23.70
C GLY A 369 14.83 0.47 22.67
N ASP A 370 14.80 -0.76 22.16
CA ASP A 370 15.73 -1.18 21.10
C ASP A 370 15.44 -0.44 19.79
N GLU A 371 16.51 -0.09 19.08
CA GLU A 371 16.44 0.51 17.74
C GLU A 371 16.49 -0.57 16.66
N VAL A 372 15.55 -0.50 15.72
CA VAL A 372 15.49 -1.36 14.52
C VAL A 372 15.49 -0.50 13.27
N SER A 373 16.22 -0.94 12.24
CA SER A 373 16.16 -0.29 10.93
C SER A 373 14.93 -0.79 10.17
N VAL A 374 14.18 0.14 9.59
CA VAL A 374 12.96 -0.14 8.83
C VAL A 374 13.00 0.55 7.47
N GLN A 375 12.41 -0.10 6.46
CA GLN A 375 12.05 0.54 5.20
C GLN A 375 10.60 0.96 5.26
N LEU A 376 10.37 2.26 5.10
CA LEU A 376 9.06 2.89 5.14
C LEU A 376 8.69 3.37 3.74
N LYS A 377 7.42 3.22 3.40
CA LYS A 377 6.78 3.93 2.31
C LYS A 377 6.07 5.14 2.87
N VAL A 378 6.52 6.33 2.48
CA VAL A 378 6.04 7.62 3.01
C VAL A 378 5.36 8.40 1.90
N ALA A 379 4.13 8.83 2.13
CA ALA A 379 3.44 9.75 1.23
C ALA A 379 3.52 11.17 1.79
N THR A 380 4.08 12.09 1.01
CA THR A 380 4.22 13.50 1.38
C THR A 380 3.33 14.39 0.53
N LEU A 381 2.69 15.38 1.15
CA LEU A 381 1.94 16.44 0.47
C LEU A 381 2.59 17.78 0.85
N GLY A 382 3.37 18.35 -0.06
CA GLY A 382 4.20 19.52 0.23
C GLY A 382 5.26 19.21 1.30
N ARG A 383 5.14 19.86 2.48
CA ARG A 383 6.05 19.68 3.63
C ARG A 383 5.49 18.78 4.73
N ARG A 384 4.35 18.14 4.49
CA ARG A 384 3.67 17.29 5.46
C ARG A 384 3.71 15.83 5.02
N ILE A 385 3.96 14.93 5.97
CA ILE A 385 3.70 13.51 5.78
C ILE A 385 2.21 13.27 5.98
N VAL A 386 1.55 12.71 4.97
CA VAL A 386 0.12 12.37 5.03
C VAL A 386 -0.12 10.88 5.24
N LYS A 387 0.90 10.05 5.04
CA LYS A 387 0.84 8.61 5.24
C LYS A 387 2.24 8.05 5.49
N VAL A 388 2.35 7.12 6.42
CA VAL A 388 3.55 6.29 6.61
C VAL A 388 3.09 4.84 6.68
N GLU A 389 3.74 3.98 5.90
CA GLU A 389 3.52 2.55 5.91
C GLU A 389 4.86 1.84 6.09
N LEU A 390 4.88 0.80 6.92
CA LEU A 390 6.03 -0.08 7.01
C LEU A 390 6.01 -1.06 5.84
N GLU A 391 7.07 -1.09 5.04
CA GLU A 391 7.23 -2.10 4.00
C GLU A 391 7.92 -3.35 4.52
N ARG A 392 9.06 -3.17 5.19
CA ARG A 392 9.83 -4.27 5.77
C ARG A 392 10.81 -3.81 6.83
N LEU A 393 11.25 -4.77 7.63
CA LEU A 393 12.36 -4.62 8.55
C LEU A 393 13.68 -4.82 7.79
N LEU A 394 14.70 -4.07 8.18
CA LEU A 394 16.06 -4.16 7.64
C LEU A 394 16.96 -4.69 8.76
N GLY A 395 17.05 -6.01 8.86
CA GLY A 395 17.79 -6.69 9.93
C GLY A 395 17.78 -8.19 9.78
#